data_AF-A0AAW0CPZ3-F1
#
_entry.id   AF-A0AAW0CPZ3-F1
#
_cell.length_a   1.000
_cell.length_b   1.000
_cell.length_c   1.000
_cell.angle_alpha   90.00
_cell.angle_beta   90.00
_cell.angle_gamma   90.00
#
_symmetry.space_group_name_H-M   'P 1'
#
loop_
_entity.id
_entity.type
_entity.pdbx_description
1 polymer ?
#
loop_
_entity_poly.entity_id
_entity_poly.type
_entity_poly.pdbx_seq_one_letter_code
_entity_poly.pdbx_strand_id
1 'polypeptide(L)'
;MSYAEYSTPHHQTRFSAEFFNTITLADVEGLFQNDILPHVLLRDSVTKWNLDRTVPSAIAEIVVAAGEEIPCYHDLRPIFETPEKAFYNEGMSSLCLQIGKQQIVRYHFSKLRLIVNYNNHEYNLLVAKRLLDRVHDSNLLSPNLIAELKLNRFAEPLAGFKVTETPLYTLGSLLHERWVLEDVLNARAEFLYFRRAVPFQHQDAEPSFLFLPTSFFNDGRTLMNKADALYSAKIIAMRERIRSGGFDSLGFISWTADHYSAICKILSLTSSTATLFNVPLPKISSTFFDGHSLDSGISHRLRAEIDQSWPDRSVGKI
;
A
#
# COMPACT_ATOMS: atom_id res chain seq x y z
N MET A 1 -20.35 -1.29 32.80
CA MET A 1 -20.04 -1.39 31.35
C MET A 1 -19.24 -0.16 30.98
N SER A 2 -18.05 -0.35 30.42
CA SER A 2 -17.25 0.78 29.92
C SER A 2 -17.78 1.29 28.58
N TYR A 3 -17.44 2.53 28.21
CA TYR A 3 -17.74 3.05 26.87
C TYR A 3 -17.08 2.21 25.77
N ALA A 4 -15.87 1.69 26.03
CA ALA A 4 -15.18 0.80 25.10
C ALA A 4 -15.99 -0.47 24.84
N GLU A 5 -16.46 -1.16 25.89
CA GLU A 5 -17.33 -2.34 25.77
C GLU A 5 -18.63 -2.01 25.05
N TYR A 6 -19.28 -0.89 25.42
CA TYR A 6 -20.57 -0.48 24.86
C TYR A 6 -20.48 -0.11 23.36
N SER A 7 -19.42 0.60 22.99
CA SER A 7 -19.23 1.07 21.60
C SER A 7 -18.51 0.06 20.71
N THR A 8 -18.00 -1.05 21.25
CA THR A 8 -17.32 -2.07 20.42
C THR A 8 -18.35 -2.94 19.70
N PRO A 9 -18.35 -2.96 18.35
CA PRO A 9 -19.21 -3.88 17.62
C PRO A 9 -18.78 -5.33 17.84
N HIS A 10 -19.73 -6.26 17.71
CA HIS A 10 -19.40 -7.68 17.76
C HIS A 10 -18.40 -8.05 16.65
N HIS A 11 -17.43 -8.92 16.95
CA HIS A 11 -16.33 -9.24 16.03
C HIS A 11 -16.82 -9.84 14.70
N GLN A 12 -17.90 -10.63 14.73
CA GLN A 12 -18.52 -11.19 13.51
C GLN A 12 -19.40 -10.20 12.73
N THR A 13 -19.63 -8.99 13.24
CA THR A 13 -20.44 -8.00 12.54
C THR A 13 -19.72 -7.52 11.29
N ARG A 14 -20.42 -7.45 10.16
CA ARG A 14 -19.88 -6.91 8.91
C ARG A 14 -19.30 -5.52 9.12
N PHE A 15 -18.12 -5.27 8.54
CA PHE A 15 -17.33 -4.04 8.70
C PHE A 15 -16.78 -3.78 10.11
N SER A 16 -16.76 -4.80 10.99
CA SER A 16 -15.92 -4.76 12.20
C SER A 16 -14.44 -4.77 11.81
N ALA A 17 -13.54 -4.49 12.77
CA ALA A 17 -12.11 -4.65 12.53
C ALA A 17 -11.75 -6.10 12.17
N GLU A 18 -12.35 -7.07 12.87
CA GLU A 18 -12.12 -8.50 12.63
C GLU A 18 -12.62 -8.94 11.25
N PHE A 19 -13.73 -8.37 10.77
CA PHE A 19 -14.20 -8.60 9.41
C PHE A 19 -13.12 -8.25 8.37
N PHE A 20 -12.51 -7.05 8.46
CA PHE A 20 -11.44 -6.66 7.53
C PHE A 20 -10.16 -7.51 7.69
N ASN A 21 -9.90 -8.05 8.87
CA ASN A 21 -8.75 -8.93 9.09
C ASN A 21 -8.96 -10.37 8.57
N THR A 22 -10.19 -10.75 8.25
CA THR A 22 -10.56 -12.13 7.92
C THR A 22 -11.02 -12.33 6.49
N ILE A 23 -11.55 -11.28 5.83
CA ILE A 23 -12.01 -11.41 4.45
C ILE A 23 -10.87 -11.69 3.46
N THR A 24 -11.15 -12.59 2.54
CA THR A 24 -10.28 -12.99 1.45
C THR A 24 -10.46 -12.08 0.23
N LEU A 25 -9.55 -12.19 -0.73
CA LEU A 25 -9.72 -11.56 -2.04
C LEU A 25 -10.99 -12.04 -2.76
N ALA A 26 -11.38 -13.32 -2.62
CA ALA A 26 -12.66 -13.81 -3.12
C ALA A 26 -13.85 -13.10 -2.48
N ASP A 27 -13.80 -12.91 -1.15
CA ASP A 27 -14.86 -12.19 -0.43
C ASP A 27 -14.97 -10.73 -0.91
N VAL A 28 -13.84 -10.06 -1.13
CA VAL A 28 -13.83 -8.70 -1.70
C VAL A 28 -14.56 -8.68 -3.04
N GLU A 29 -14.21 -9.58 -3.96
CA GLU A 29 -14.90 -9.69 -5.25
C GLU A 29 -16.41 -9.91 -5.07
N GLY A 30 -16.80 -10.81 -4.17
CA GLY A 30 -18.20 -11.08 -3.83
C GLY A 30 -18.95 -9.88 -3.24
N LEU A 31 -18.28 -9.03 -2.45
CA LEU A 31 -18.89 -7.81 -1.91
C LEU A 31 -19.27 -6.82 -3.02
N PHE A 32 -18.43 -6.67 -4.05
CA PHE A 32 -18.70 -5.81 -5.19
C PHE A 32 -19.75 -6.41 -6.13
N GLN A 33 -19.68 -7.71 -6.40
CA GLN A 33 -20.61 -8.38 -7.32
C GLN A 33 -22.06 -8.37 -6.81
N ASN A 34 -22.24 -8.46 -5.49
CA ASN A 34 -23.55 -8.51 -4.86
C ASN A 34 -24.05 -7.16 -4.34
N ASP A 35 -23.37 -6.05 -4.68
CA ASP A 35 -23.72 -4.69 -4.24
C ASP A 35 -23.92 -4.56 -2.72
N ILE A 36 -23.03 -5.22 -1.94
CA ILE A 36 -23.15 -5.30 -0.47
C ILE A 36 -22.53 -4.08 0.21
N LEU A 37 -21.65 -3.37 -0.48
CA LEU A 37 -20.88 -2.26 0.09
C LEU A 37 -21.79 -1.04 0.33
N PRO A 38 -21.64 -0.33 1.47
CA PRO A 38 -22.37 0.90 1.72
C PRO A 38 -21.88 2.03 0.81
N HIS A 39 -22.75 3.01 0.59
CA HIS A 39 -22.45 4.21 -0.20
C HIS A 39 -21.99 5.33 0.72
N VAL A 40 -20.72 5.73 0.59
CA VAL A 40 -20.18 6.86 1.35
C VAL A 40 -20.68 8.16 0.75
N LEU A 41 -21.41 8.91 1.54
CA LEU A 41 -21.92 10.23 1.17
C LEU A 41 -20.78 11.23 0.96
N LEU A 42 -21.05 12.28 0.20
CA LEU A 42 -20.09 13.37 -0.02
C LEU A 42 -19.78 14.11 1.29
N ARG A 43 -18.70 14.89 1.28
CA ARG A 43 -18.37 15.81 2.38
C ARG A 43 -19.49 16.81 2.62
N ASP A 44 -19.62 17.25 3.86
CA ASP A 44 -20.63 18.21 4.32
C ASP A 44 -22.07 17.67 4.18
N SER A 45 -22.23 16.34 4.14
CA SER A 45 -23.53 15.67 4.11
C SER A 45 -24.23 15.73 5.46
N VAL A 46 -23.48 15.72 6.56
CA VAL A 46 -24.00 15.86 7.92
C VAL A 46 -24.11 17.34 8.27
N THR A 47 -25.34 17.85 8.36
CA THR A 47 -25.58 19.28 8.62
C THR A 47 -25.72 19.60 10.10
N LYS A 48 -26.21 18.64 10.90
CA LYS A 48 -26.36 18.76 12.36
C LYS A 48 -26.20 17.40 13.02
N TRP A 49 -25.83 17.41 14.29
CA TRP A 49 -25.81 16.21 15.12
C TRP A 49 -26.08 16.54 16.58
N ASN A 50 -26.63 15.57 17.31
CA ASN A 50 -26.82 15.63 18.76
C ASN A 50 -26.71 14.24 19.37
N LEU A 51 -26.31 14.18 20.63
CA LEU A 51 -26.34 12.94 21.41
C LEU A 51 -27.73 12.72 21.99
N ASP A 52 -28.09 11.46 22.19
CA ASP A 52 -29.40 11.02 22.72
C ASP A 52 -29.18 9.92 23.78
N ARG A 53 -30.01 9.92 24.82
CA ARG A 53 -30.00 8.92 25.91
C ARG A 53 -30.73 7.63 25.52
N THR A 54 -31.55 7.69 24.48
CA THR A 54 -32.28 6.53 23.97
C THR A 54 -31.28 5.48 23.51
N VAL A 55 -31.39 4.26 24.05
CA VAL A 55 -30.59 3.11 23.62
C VAL A 55 -31.24 2.55 22.33
N PRO A 56 -30.56 2.62 21.18
CA PRO A 56 -31.05 2.05 19.95
C PRO A 56 -31.27 0.55 20.08
N SER A 57 -32.43 0.07 19.63
CA SER A 57 -32.80 -1.35 19.65
C SER A 57 -33.10 -1.89 18.26
N ALA A 58 -33.36 -1.01 17.29
CA ALA A 58 -33.59 -1.41 15.92
C ALA A 58 -32.28 -1.85 15.27
N ILE A 59 -32.32 -2.96 14.52
CA ILE A 59 -31.15 -3.49 13.79
C ILE A 59 -30.52 -2.41 12.90
N ALA A 60 -31.34 -1.63 12.19
CA ALA A 60 -30.90 -0.53 11.33
C ALA A 60 -30.16 0.60 12.08
N GLU A 61 -30.25 0.70 13.40
CA GLU A 61 -29.51 1.68 14.19
C GLU A 61 -28.19 1.10 14.74
N ILE A 62 -27.99 -0.22 14.65
CA ILE A 62 -26.87 -0.96 15.28
C ILE A 62 -25.90 -1.55 14.24
N VAL A 63 -26.41 -1.98 13.08
CA VAL A 63 -25.59 -2.58 12.00
C VAL A 63 -25.67 -1.75 10.73
N VAL A 64 -24.64 -1.85 9.88
CA VAL A 64 -24.62 -1.24 8.54
C VAL A 64 -25.25 -2.20 7.53
N ALA A 65 -26.34 -1.78 6.88
CA ALA A 65 -27.04 -2.57 5.88
C ALA A 65 -26.31 -2.56 4.52
N ALA A 66 -26.65 -3.51 3.64
CA ALA A 66 -26.14 -3.53 2.27
C ALA A 66 -26.67 -2.30 1.49
N GLY A 67 -25.80 -1.63 0.74
CA GLY A 67 -26.15 -0.41 -0.01
C GLY A 67 -26.56 0.77 0.87
N GLU A 68 -26.33 0.71 2.19
CA GLU A 68 -26.71 1.81 3.09
C GLU A 68 -25.91 3.07 2.78
N GLU A 69 -26.58 4.23 2.75
CA GLU A 69 -25.92 5.53 2.70
C GLU A 69 -25.31 5.87 4.07
N ILE A 70 -23.99 6.03 4.12
CA ILE A 70 -23.25 6.33 5.34
C ILE A 70 -22.48 7.64 5.22
N PRO A 71 -22.33 8.42 6.30
CA PRO A 71 -21.52 9.63 6.28
C PRO A 71 -20.04 9.33 5.98
N CYS A 72 -19.37 10.29 5.33
CA CYS A 72 -17.93 10.22 5.15
C CYS A 72 -17.16 10.47 6.46
N TYR A 73 -15.93 9.97 6.53
CA TYR A 73 -15.07 10.15 7.70
C TYR A 73 -14.85 11.62 8.11
N HIS A 74 -14.81 12.54 7.14
CA HIS A 74 -14.57 13.95 7.42
C HIS A 74 -15.71 14.57 8.25
N ASP A 75 -16.95 14.22 7.94
CA ASP A 75 -18.14 14.68 8.67
C ASP A 75 -18.21 14.07 10.08
N LEU A 76 -17.70 12.84 10.24
CA LEU A 76 -17.73 12.12 11.52
C LEU A 76 -16.59 12.50 12.46
N ARG A 77 -15.44 12.96 11.94
CA ARG A 77 -14.27 13.34 12.73
C ARG A 77 -14.59 14.26 13.94
N PRO A 78 -15.31 15.38 13.79
CA PRO A 78 -15.62 16.26 14.93
C PRO A 78 -16.53 15.60 15.98
N ILE A 79 -17.21 14.51 15.63
CA ILE A 79 -18.16 13.82 16.50
C ILE A 79 -17.44 12.82 17.41
N PHE A 80 -16.23 12.35 17.09
CA PHE A 80 -15.59 11.27 17.85
C PHE A 80 -14.91 11.70 19.17
N GLU A 81 -14.73 12.99 19.41
CA GLU A 81 -14.06 13.50 20.60
C GLU A 81 -14.98 13.62 21.83
N THR A 82 -16.30 13.60 21.61
CA THR A 82 -17.34 13.84 22.62
C THR A 82 -18.06 12.61 23.22
N PRO A 83 -18.24 11.47 22.53
CA PRO A 83 -19.21 10.46 22.96
C PRO A 83 -18.81 9.75 24.25
N GLU A 84 -17.51 9.53 24.46
CA GLU A 84 -17.02 8.87 25.67
C GLU A 84 -17.31 9.71 26.93
N LYS A 85 -17.01 11.01 26.88
CA LYS A 85 -17.29 11.92 28.00
C LYS A 85 -18.79 12.03 28.27
N ALA A 86 -19.60 12.15 27.22
CA ALA A 86 -21.05 12.26 27.34
C ALA A 86 -21.71 10.96 27.80
N PHE A 87 -21.15 9.79 27.44
CA PHE A 87 -21.60 8.49 27.94
C PHE A 87 -21.46 8.41 29.47
N TYR A 88 -20.28 8.74 30.01
CA TYR A 88 -20.03 8.66 31.45
C TYR A 88 -20.73 9.77 32.25
N ASN A 89 -20.75 11.00 31.73
CA ASN A 89 -21.25 12.15 32.50
C ASN A 89 -22.76 12.34 32.37
N GLU A 90 -23.33 12.02 31.22
CA GLU A 90 -24.72 12.38 30.88
C GLU A 90 -25.60 11.17 30.54
N GLY A 91 -25.03 9.96 30.50
CA GLY A 91 -25.74 8.73 30.14
C GLY A 91 -26.14 8.66 28.67
N MET A 92 -25.45 9.40 27.79
CA MET A 92 -25.73 9.37 26.36
C MET A 92 -25.39 8.01 25.77
N SER A 93 -26.26 7.47 24.92
CA SER A 93 -26.21 6.09 24.41
C SER A 93 -26.23 6.02 22.88
N SER A 94 -26.62 7.11 22.20
CA SER A 94 -26.66 7.17 20.75
C SER A 94 -26.35 8.55 20.20
N LEU A 95 -26.15 8.59 18.87
CA LEU A 95 -25.95 9.79 18.09
C LEU A 95 -27.10 9.93 17.08
N CYS A 96 -27.76 11.09 17.08
CA CYS A 96 -28.69 11.49 16.05
C CYS A 96 -27.97 12.42 15.06
N LEU A 97 -28.03 12.08 13.77
CA LEU A 97 -27.44 12.85 12.68
C LEU A 97 -28.54 13.38 11.78
N GLN A 98 -28.45 14.66 11.39
CA GLN A 98 -29.21 15.22 10.29
C GLN A 98 -28.39 15.13 9.01
N ILE A 99 -28.75 14.20 8.13
CA ILE A 99 -28.13 14.00 6.82
C ILE A 99 -28.93 14.76 5.76
N GLY A 100 -28.26 15.62 5.01
CA GLY A 100 -28.88 16.52 4.05
C GLY A 100 -29.91 17.45 4.71
N LYS A 101 -31.05 17.67 4.05
CA LYS A 101 -32.04 18.64 4.51
C LYS A 101 -33.04 18.09 5.52
N GLN A 102 -33.30 16.78 5.56
CA GLN A 102 -34.49 16.27 6.27
C GLN A 102 -34.35 14.89 6.93
N GLN A 103 -33.30 14.13 6.67
CA GLN A 103 -33.20 12.79 7.23
C GLN A 103 -32.51 12.83 8.59
N ILE A 104 -33.26 12.57 9.66
CA ILE A 104 -32.68 12.33 10.99
C ILE A 104 -32.49 10.83 11.13
N VAL A 105 -31.24 10.39 11.23
CA VAL A 105 -30.87 9.00 11.51
C VAL A 105 -30.31 8.89 12.91
N ARG A 106 -30.62 7.80 13.60
CA ARG A 106 -30.06 7.49 14.91
C ARG A 106 -29.10 6.31 14.79
N TYR A 107 -27.89 6.48 15.32
CA TYR A 107 -26.86 5.46 15.35
C TYR A 107 -26.47 5.11 16.78
N HIS A 108 -26.43 3.82 17.06
CA HIS A 108 -25.71 3.29 18.22
C HIS A 108 -24.21 3.58 18.04
N PHE A 109 -23.48 3.79 19.15
CA PHE A 109 -22.03 4.06 19.07
C PHE A 109 -21.23 2.91 18.42
N SER A 110 -21.71 1.68 18.53
CA SER A 110 -21.14 0.53 17.80
C SER A 110 -21.32 0.63 16.28
N LYS A 111 -22.46 1.12 15.78
CA LYS A 111 -22.66 1.36 14.35
C LYS A 111 -21.71 2.43 13.82
N LEU A 112 -21.46 3.49 14.60
CA LEU A 112 -20.48 4.51 14.23
C LEU A 112 -19.08 3.93 14.06
N ARG A 113 -18.65 3.01 14.94
CA ARG A 113 -17.37 2.30 14.78
C ARG A 113 -17.33 1.49 13.48
N LEU A 114 -18.42 0.81 13.10
CA LEU A 114 -18.51 0.09 11.82
C LEU A 114 -18.36 1.03 10.62
N ILE A 115 -19.05 2.18 10.65
CA ILE A 115 -18.98 3.19 9.59
C ILE A 115 -17.54 3.74 9.45
N VAL A 116 -16.86 4.01 10.57
CA VAL A 116 -15.45 4.43 10.56
C VAL A 116 -14.54 3.36 10.00
N ASN A 117 -14.70 2.12 10.46
CA ASN A 117 -13.90 1.01 9.97
C ASN A 117 -14.07 0.87 8.45
N TYR A 118 -15.31 0.97 7.94
CA TYR A 118 -15.55 0.96 6.51
C TYR A 118 -14.85 2.12 5.79
N ASN A 119 -15.05 3.36 6.25
CA ASN A 119 -14.40 4.53 5.65
C ASN A 119 -12.87 4.39 5.60
N ASN A 120 -12.26 3.78 6.62
CA ASN A 120 -10.81 3.54 6.66
C ASN A 120 -10.34 2.44 5.69
N HIS A 121 -11.23 1.55 5.26
CA HIS A 121 -10.89 0.40 4.40
C HIS A 121 -11.51 0.45 3.00
N GLU A 122 -12.44 1.36 2.72
CA GLU A 122 -13.13 1.50 1.44
C GLU A 122 -12.13 1.53 0.27
N TYR A 123 -11.11 2.38 0.39
CA TYR A 123 -10.05 2.48 -0.62
C TYR A 123 -9.29 1.17 -0.78
N ASN A 124 -8.99 0.46 0.32
CA ASN A 124 -8.24 -0.78 0.29
C ASN A 124 -9.04 -1.90 -0.41
N LEU A 125 -10.35 -1.99 -0.16
CA LEU A 125 -11.26 -2.91 -0.86
C LEU A 125 -11.29 -2.62 -2.36
N LEU A 126 -11.41 -1.34 -2.73
CA LEU A 126 -11.44 -0.92 -4.13
C LEU A 126 -10.13 -1.28 -4.85
N VAL A 127 -8.99 -1.05 -4.21
CA VAL A 127 -7.68 -1.40 -4.77
C VAL A 127 -7.52 -2.92 -4.90
N ALA A 128 -7.95 -3.70 -3.90
CA ALA A 128 -7.96 -5.16 -3.97
C ALA A 128 -8.84 -5.69 -5.11
N LYS A 129 -10.05 -5.14 -5.29
CA LYS A 129 -10.94 -5.50 -6.40
C LYS A 129 -10.30 -5.26 -7.76
N ARG A 130 -9.71 -4.07 -7.95
CA ARG A 130 -9.02 -3.71 -9.20
C ARG A 130 -7.81 -4.59 -9.46
N LEU A 131 -7.10 -4.99 -8.41
CA LEU A 131 -6.01 -5.96 -8.52
C LEU A 131 -6.47 -7.28 -9.11
N LEU A 132 -7.57 -7.84 -8.58
CA LEU A 132 -8.15 -9.07 -9.09
C LEU A 132 -8.61 -8.94 -10.52
N ASP A 133 -9.33 -7.85 -10.84
CA ASP A 133 -9.81 -7.60 -12.21
C ASP A 133 -8.64 -7.58 -13.20
N ARG A 134 -7.55 -6.87 -12.86
CA ARG A 134 -6.38 -6.84 -13.72
C ARG A 134 -5.70 -8.20 -13.86
N VAL A 135 -5.58 -8.95 -12.77
CA VAL A 135 -4.97 -10.29 -12.80
C VAL A 135 -5.77 -11.22 -13.71
N HIS A 136 -7.11 -11.18 -13.65
CA HIS A 136 -7.97 -11.92 -14.57
C HIS A 136 -7.80 -11.45 -16.01
N ASP A 137 -7.90 -10.15 -16.27
CA ASP A 137 -7.88 -9.59 -17.63
C ASP A 137 -6.54 -9.77 -18.34
N SER A 138 -5.44 -9.81 -17.57
CA SER A 138 -4.09 -9.85 -18.12
C SER A 138 -3.60 -11.25 -18.49
N ASN A 139 -4.29 -12.31 -18.07
CA ASN A 139 -3.85 -13.70 -18.22
C ASN A 139 -2.39 -13.94 -17.73
N LEU A 140 -1.89 -13.12 -16.80
CA LEU A 140 -0.52 -13.22 -16.28
C LEU A 140 -0.31 -14.46 -15.42
N LEU A 141 -1.39 -14.92 -14.77
CA LEU A 141 -1.40 -16.09 -13.89
C LEU A 141 -2.29 -17.17 -14.48
N SER A 142 -1.94 -18.44 -14.22
CA SER A 142 -2.82 -19.56 -14.56
C SER A 142 -4.10 -19.51 -13.71
N PRO A 143 -5.23 -20.08 -14.18
CA PRO A 143 -6.46 -20.10 -13.41
C PRO A 143 -6.31 -20.71 -12.00
N ASN A 144 -5.45 -21.71 -11.84
CA ASN A 144 -5.17 -22.33 -10.55
C ASN A 144 -4.47 -21.35 -9.59
N LEU A 145 -3.46 -20.60 -10.07
CA LEU A 145 -2.79 -19.59 -9.26
C LEU A 145 -3.72 -18.43 -8.90
N ILE A 146 -4.65 -18.07 -9.78
CA ILE A 146 -5.68 -17.06 -9.47
C ILE A 146 -6.62 -17.58 -8.37
N ALA A 147 -7.04 -18.84 -8.45
CA ALA A 147 -7.87 -19.45 -7.42
C ALA A 147 -7.15 -19.49 -6.06
N GLU A 148 -5.86 -19.87 -6.04
CA GLU A 148 -5.04 -19.80 -4.82
C GLU A 148 -4.88 -18.38 -4.30
N LEU A 149 -4.59 -17.41 -5.17
CA LEU A 149 -4.49 -16.00 -4.80
C LEU A 149 -5.77 -15.51 -4.11
N LYS A 150 -6.93 -15.85 -4.67
CA LYS A 150 -8.25 -15.47 -4.15
C LYS A 150 -8.53 -15.96 -2.72
N LEU A 151 -7.88 -17.02 -2.26
CA LEU A 151 -8.04 -17.55 -0.90
C LEU A 151 -7.24 -16.78 0.16
N ASN A 152 -6.28 -15.95 -0.26
CA ASN A 152 -5.49 -15.15 0.68
C ASN A 152 -6.33 -13.99 1.21
N ARG A 153 -6.07 -13.60 2.47
CA ARG A 153 -6.68 -12.41 3.07
C ARG A 153 -6.14 -11.18 2.37
N PHE A 154 -7.02 -10.24 2.02
CA PHE A 154 -6.56 -9.06 1.25
C PHE A 154 -5.60 -8.17 2.05
N ALA A 155 -5.73 -8.17 3.38
CA ALA A 155 -4.89 -7.41 4.31
C ALA A 155 -3.69 -8.21 4.84
N GLU A 156 -3.51 -9.47 4.43
CA GLU A 156 -2.38 -10.28 4.87
C GLU A 156 -1.06 -9.79 4.23
N PRO A 157 0.05 -9.75 4.99
CA PRO A 157 1.35 -9.41 4.44
C PRO A 157 1.76 -10.35 3.30
N LEU A 158 2.48 -9.81 2.32
CA LEU A 158 3.10 -10.63 1.28
C LEU A 158 4.09 -11.63 1.90
N ALA A 159 3.81 -12.92 1.74
CA ALA A 159 4.66 -13.98 2.25
C ALA A 159 6.03 -14.02 1.53
N GLY A 160 7.06 -14.46 2.26
CA GLY A 160 8.40 -14.66 1.71
C GLY A 160 9.29 -13.41 1.65
N PHE A 161 8.80 -12.26 2.12
CA PHE A 161 9.59 -11.03 2.23
C PHE A 161 10.02 -10.82 3.68
N LYS A 162 11.29 -10.45 3.89
CA LYS A 162 11.86 -10.25 5.22
C LYS A 162 11.71 -8.82 5.70
N VAL A 163 11.60 -7.88 4.77
CA VAL A 163 11.67 -6.44 5.07
C VAL A 163 10.29 -5.80 5.16
N THR A 164 9.26 -6.41 4.57
CA THR A 164 7.99 -5.74 4.31
C THR A 164 6.80 -6.47 4.93
N GLU A 165 6.03 -5.79 5.79
CA GLU A 165 4.70 -6.24 6.25
C GLU A 165 3.58 -5.76 5.31
N THR A 166 3.93 -5.56 4.03
CA THR A 166 3.09 -4.94 3.02
C THR A 166 1.83 -5.78 2.77
N PRO A 167 0.63 -5.26 3.07
CA PRO A 167 -0.61 -6.00 2.84
C PRO A 167 -0.82 -6.29 1.35
N LEU A 168 -1.37 -7.46 1.02
CA LEU A 168 -1.55 -7.92 -0.35
C LEU A 168 -2.29 -6.92 -1.26
N TYR A 169 -3.33 -6.25 -0.75
CA TYR A 169 -4.10 -5.27 -1.53
C TYR A 169 -3.25 -4.11 -2.05
N THR A 170 -2.15 -3.76 -1.38
CA THR A 170 -1.30 -2.63 -1.77
C THR A 170 -0.62 -2.84 -3.13
N LEU A 171 -0.52 -4.08 -3.61
CA LEU A 171 -0.05 -4.38 -4.97
C LEU A 171 -0.89 -3.70 -6.04
N GLY A 172 -2.16 -3.38 -5.77
CA GLY A 172 -2.99 -2.62 -6.70
C GLY A 172 -2.50 -1.18 -6.93
N SER A 173 -1.57 -0.66 -6.12
CA SER A 173 -0.86 0.61 -6.41
C SER A 173 -0.09 0.59 -7.74
N LEU A 174 0.24 -0.61 -8.26
CA LEU A 174 0.90 -0.79 -9.55
C LEU A 174 -0.01 -0.53 -10.76
N LEU A 175 -1.33 -0.37 -10.58
CA LEU A 175 -2.30 -0.52 -11.67
C LEU A 175 -2.76 0.78 -12.35
N HIS A 176 -2.41 1.97 -11.86
CA HIS A 176 -3.07 3.20 -12.31
C HIS A 176 -2.23 4.49 -12.34
N GLU A 177 -0.95 4.46 -12.73
CA GLU A 177 -0.07 5.66 -12.70
C GLU A 177 -0.12 6.42 -11.36
N ARG A 178 -0.51 5.72 -10.29
CA ARG A 178 -0.54 6.27 -8.94
C ARG A 178 0.85 6.15 -8.33
N TRP A 179 1.06 6.92 -7.27
CA TRP A 179 2.22 6.76 -6.41
C TRP A 179 2.32 5.30 -5.94
N VAL A 180 3.41 4.66 -6.34
CA VAL A 180 3.74 3.31 -5.86
C VAL A 180 4.18 3.45 -4.41
N LEU A 181 3.66 2.59 -3.55
CA LEU A 181 4.06 2.58 -2.14
C LEU A 181 5.51 2.09 -2.01
N GLU A 182 6.28 2.73 -1.13
CA GLU A 182 7.68 2.38 -0.84
C GLU A 182 7.85 0.89 -0.54
N ASP A 183 6.93 0.38 0.26
CA ASP A 183 6.77 -1.01 0.66
C ASP A 183 6.62 -1.98 -0.53
N VAL A 184 5.80 -1.62 -1.53
CA VAL A 184 5.64 -2.41 -2.76
C VAL A 184 6.92 -2.37 -3.60
N LEU A 185 7.63 -1.24 -3.62
CA LEU A 185 8.93 -1.14 -4.31
C LEU A 185 10.01 -1.98 -3.62
N ASN A 186 10.05 -1.97 -2.29
CA ASN A 186 10.98 -2.80 -1.51
C ASN A 186 10.70 -4.29 -1.69
N ALA A 187 9.42 -4.71 -1.67
CA ALA A 187 9.04 -6.08 -1.99
C ALA A 187 9.51 -6.47 -3.41
N ARG A 188 9.32 -5.60 -4.41
CA ARG A 188 9.83 -5.85 -5.77
C ARG A 188 11.36 -5.93 -5.82
N ALA A 189 12.07 -5.09 -5.08
CA ALA A 189 13.53 -5.12 -5.01
C ALA A 189 14.05 -6.40 -4.36
N GLU A 190 13.42 -6.84 -3.26
CA GLU A 190 13.73 -8.09 -2.57
C GLU A 190 13.43 -9.31 -3.47
N PHE A 191 12.33 -9.29 -4.21
CA PHE A 191 12.03 -10.33 -5.20
C PHE A 191 13.09 -10.41 -6.30
N LEU A 192 13.54 -9.26 -6.82
CA LEU A 192 14.62 -9.19 -7.81
C LEU A 192 15.95 -9.70 -7.23
N TYR A 193 16.23 -9.40 -5.96
CA TYR A 193 17.39 -9.94 -5.24
C TYR A 193 17.33 -11.47 -5.21
N PHE A 194 16.21 -12.06 -4.75
CA PHE A 194 16.07 -13.52 -4.70
C PHE A 194 16.21 -14.16 -6.08
N ARG A 195 15.52 -13.62 -7.09
CA ARG A 195 15.61 -14.14 -8.47
C ARG A 195 17.04 -14.17 -8.99
N ARG A 196 17.85 -13.15 -8.67
CA ARG A 196 19.25 -13.07 -9.08
C ARG A 196 20.17 -13.92 -8.18
N ALA A 197 19.77 -14.20 -6.95
CA ALA A 197 20.53 -15.00 -6.00
C ALA A 197 20.37 -16.52 -6.21
N VAL A 198 19.26 -16.98 -6.80
CA VAL A 198 18.98 -18.41 -7.05
C VAL A 198 20.17 -19.18 -7.67
N PRO A 199 20.86 -18.68 -8.72
CA PRO A 199 22.00 -19.41 -9.29
C PRO A 199 23.17 -19.62 -8.32
N PHE A 200 23.34 -18.74 -7.33
CA PHE A 200 24.44 -18.80 -6.36
C PHE A 200 24.17 -19.84 -5.25
N GLN A 201 22.89 -20.12 -4.97
CA GLN A 201 22.50 -21.11 -3.96
C GLN A 201 23.00 -22.52 -4.31
N HIS A 202 23.07 -22.86 -5.60
CA HIS A 202 23.57 -24.16 -6.05
C HIS A 202 25.09 -24.30 -5.96
N GLN A 203 25.81 -23.21 -5.69
CA GLN A 203 27.27 -23.16 -5.70
C GLN A 203 27.85 -22.95 -4.28
N ASP A 204 27.01 -22.94 -3.25
CA ASP A 204 27.36 -22.52 -1.88
C ASP A 204 28.11 -21.17 -1.86
N ALA A 205 27.82 -20.31 -2.84
CA ALA A 205 28.47 -19.03 -3.03
C ALA A 205 27.56 -17.90 -2.53
N GLU A 206 28.15 -16.87 -1.93
CA GLU A 206 27.42 -15.64 -1.64
C GLU A 206 27.17 -14.85 -2.95
N PRO A 207 25.99 -14.22 -3.10
CA PRO A 207 25.75 -13.33 -4.23
C PRO A 207 26.78 -12.21 -4.28
N SER A 208 27.44 -12.01 -5.44
CA SER A 208 28.39 -10.91 -5.64
C SER A 208 27.70 -9.55 -5.86
N PHE A 209 26.44 -9.42 -5.46
CA PHE A 209 25.68 -8.18 -5.56
C PHE A 209 24.88 -7.93 -4.30
N LEU A 210 24.58 -6.66 -4.07
CA LEU A 210 23.89 -6.23 -2.87
C LEU A 210 22.80 -5.23 -3.25
N PHE A 211 21.58 -5.45 -2.77
CA PHE A 211 20.47 -4.53 -2.91
C PHE A 211 20.09 -3.96 -1.54
N LEU A 212 20.02 -2.63 -1.45
CA LEU A 212 19.67 -1.94 -0.20
C LEU A 212 18.22 -1.43 -0.24
N PRO A 213 17.49 -1.51 0.89
CA PRO A 213 16.15 -0.96 0.99
C PRO A 213 16.19 0.57 0.88
N THR A 214 15.06 1.17 0.50
CA THR A 214 14.87 2.63 0.40
C THR A 214 15.24 3.37 1.69
N SER A 215 14.91 2.79 2.84
CA SER A 215 15.21 3.35 4.17
C SER A 215 16.70 3.61 4.38
N PHE A 216 17.58 2.80 3.79
CA PHE A 216 19.03 2.94 3.95
C PHE A 216 19.53 4.31 3.50
N PHE A 217 19.09 4.78 2.33
CA PHE A 217 19.54 6.06 1.79
C PHE A 217 18.90 7.24 2.54
N ASN A 218 17.64 7.11 2.94
CA ASN A 218 16.93 8.12 3.72
C ASN A 218 17.57 8.33 5.10
N ASP A 219 17.93 7.25 5.77
CA ASP A 219 18.65 7.27 7.05
C ASP A 219 20.05 7.89 6.89
N GLY A 220 20.78 7.48 5.85
CA GLY A 220 22.10 8.03 5.53
C GLY A 220 22.05 9.54 5.31
N ARG A 221 21.12 10.03 4.48
CA ARG A 221 20.93 11.46 4.22
C ARG A 221 20.57 12.23 5.49
N THR A 222 19.67 11.68 6.30
CA THR A 222 19.25 12.30 7.57
C THR A 222 20.42 12.43 8.55
N LEU A 223 21.28 11.42 8.61
CA LEU A 223 22.47 11.44 9.47
C LEU A 223 23.54 12.41 8.96
N MET A 224 23.78 12.49 7.64
CA MET A 224 24.75 13.42 7.05
C MET A 224 24.40 14.90 7.28
N ASN A 225 23.11 15.22 7.41
CA ASN A 225 22.65 16.58 7.65
C ASN A 225 22.74 17.02 9.13
N LYS A 226 23.16 16.14 10.05
CA LYS A 226 23.36 16.49 11.47
C LYS A 226 24.78 17.02 11.69
N ALA A 227 24.92 18.08 12.48
CA ALA A 227 26.20 18.74 12.74
C ALA A 227 27.25 17.79 13.37
N ASP A 228 26.81 16.84 14.20
CA ASP A 228 27.65 15.85 14.88
C ASP A 228 27.47 14.43 14.30
N ALA A 229 27.47 14.31 12.97
CA ALA A 229 27.10 13.07 12.25
C ALA A 229 27.98 11.85 12.61
N LEU A 230 27.66 11.18 13.72
CA LEU A 230 28.12 9.83 14.01
C LEU A 230 27.21 8.85 13.25
N TYR A 231 27.81 8.10 12.32
CA TYR A 231 27.12 7.01 11.65
C TYR A 231 26.65 5.99 12.70
N SER A 232 25.44 5.46 12.51
CA SER A 232 24.94 4.39 13.38
C SER A 232 25.83 3.14 13.27
N ALA A 233 25.89 2.32 14.32
CA ALA A 233 26.64 1.07 14.30
C ALA A 233 26.23 0.16 13.12
N LYS A 234 24.94 0.21 12.71
CA LYS A 234 24.42 -0.51 11.54
C LYS A 234 25.06 -0.04 10.23
N ILE A 235 25.19 1.28 10.02
CA ILE A 235 25.82 1.84 8.81
C ILE A 235 27.32 1.53 8.79
N ILE A 236 27.99 1.59 9.95
CA ILE A 236 29.41 1.24 10.06
C ILE A 236 29.61 -0.24 9.70
N ALA A 237 28.85 -1.15 10.31
CA ALA A 237 28.93 -2.59 10.01
C ALA A 237 28.64 -2.88 8.53
N MET A 238 27.67 -2.19 7.95
CA MET A 238 27.34 -2.30 6.54
C MET A 238 28.49 -1.84 5.63
N ARG A 239 29.12 -0.71 5.96
CA ARG A 239 30.29 -0.21 5.24
C ARG A 239 31.45 -1.20 5.28
N GLU A 240 31.72 -1.78 6.45
CA GLU A 240 32.75 -2.80 6.58
C GLU A 240 32.40 -4.06 5.77
N ARG A 241 31.13 -4.48 5.78
CA ARG A 241 30.66 -5.58 4.92
C ARG A 241 30.86 -5.27 3.43
N ILE A 242 30.56 -4.06 2.96
CA ILE A 242 30.77 -3.68 1.54
C ILE A 242 32.27 -3.66 1.19
N ARG A 243 33.14 -3.32 2.15
CA ARG A 243 34.59 -3.30 1.95
C ARG A 243 35.20 -4.69 1.92
N SER A 244 34.71 -5.60 2.75
CA SER A 244 35.25 -6.95 2.89
C SER A 244 34.58 -7.97 2.00
N GLY A 245 33.28 -7.81 1.72
CA GLY A 245 32.50 -8.64 0.82
C GLY A 245 32.84 -8.27 -0.62
N GLY A 246 33.34 -9.25 -1.39
CA GLY A 246 33.67 -9.09 -2.81
C GLY A 246 32.44 -8.86 -3.69
N PHE A 247 31.71 -7.77 -3.44
CA PHE A 247 30.56 -7.38 -4.23
C PHE A 247 31.03 -6.69 -5.52
N ASP A 248 30.54 -7.18 -6.65
CA ASP A 248 30.74 -6.60 -7.98
C ASP A 248 29.72 -5.50 -8.27
N SER A 249 28.58 -5.48 -7.57
CA SER A 249 27.56 -4.46 -7.77
C SER A 249 26.75 -4.13 -6.52
N LEU A 250 26.38 -2.87 -6.41
CA LEU A 250 25.52 -2.33 -5.36
C LEU A 250 24.33 -1.61 -6.01
N GLY A 251 23.12 -2.06 -5.69
CA GLY A 251 21.87 -1.42 -6.12
C GLY A 251 21.11 -0.85 -4.93
N PHE A 252 20.42 0.26 -5.12
CA PHE A 252 19.48 0.80 -4.13
C PHE A 252 18.41 1.66 -4.81
N ILE A 253 17.28 1.84 -4.14
CA ILE A 253 16.22 2.75 -4.54
C ILE A 253 16.32 3.97 -3.63
N SER A 254 16.39 5.17 -4.20
CA SER A 254 16.35 6.43 -3.46
C SER A 254 15.01 7.13 -3.66
N TRP A 255 14.53 7.80 -2.62
CA TRP A 255 13.33 8.64 -2.69
C TRP A 255 13.69 10.12 -2.46
N THR A 256 13.44 10.94 -3.47
CA THR A 256 13.79 12.37 -3.46
C THR A 256 12.73 13.19 -4.17
N ALA A 257 12.23 14.24 -3.51
CA ALA A 257 11.23 15.15 -4.05
C ALA A 257 10.01 14.41 -4.63
N ASP A 258 9.47 13.49 -3.84
CA ASP A 258 8.36 12.59 -4.20
C ASP A 258 8.66 11.58 -5.32
N HIS A 259 9.85 11.57 -5.91
CA HIS A 259 10.20 10.63 -6.98
C HIS A 259 11.08 9.49 -6.48
N TYR A 260 10.81 8.27 -6.94
CA TYR A 260 11.69 7.12 -6.77
C TYR A 260 12.71 7.05 -7.91
N SER A 261 13.97 6.82 -7.57
CA SER A 261 15.06 6.59 -8.53
C SER A 261 15.81 5.31 -8.16
N ALA A 262 16.09 4.45 -9.14
CA ALA A 262 16.93 3.29 -8.96
C ALA A 262 18.37 3.62 -9.35
N ILE A 263 19.31 3.34 -8.45
CA ILE A 263 20.74 3.56 -8.68
C ILE A 263 21.45 2.21 -8.58
N CYS A 264 22.23 1.88 -9.60
CA CYS A 264 23.07 0.69 -9.64
C CYS A 264 24.51 1.11 -9.91
N LYS A 265 25.43 0.71 -9.02
CA LYS A 265 26.86 0.96 -9.16
C LYS A 265 27.59 -0.36 -9.34
N ILE A 266 28.30 -0.49 -10.46
CA ILE A 266 29.25 -1.57 -10.68
C ILE A 266 30.55 -1.21 -9.96
N LEU A 267 31.02 -2.12 -9.10
CA LEU A 267 32.25 -1.98 -8.33
C LEU A 267 33.37 -2.65 -9.13
N SER A 268 34.08 -1.88 -9.97
CA SER A 268 35.23 -2.41 -10.69
C SER A 268 36.37 -2.71 -9.71
N LEU A 269 36.92 -3.93 -9.76
CA LEU A 269 38.05 -4.40 -8.95
C LEU A 269 39.37 -3.61 -9.14
N THR A 270 39.41 -2.59 -9.99
CA THR A 270 40.66 -1.96 -10.45
C THR A 270 41.08 -0.69 -9.70
N SER A 271 40.38 -0.22 -8.65
CA SER A 271 40.83 0.97 -7.92
C SER A 271 40.40 0.98 -6.45
N SER A 272 41.30 1.42 -5.57
CA SER A 272 41.16 1.37 -4.11
C SER A 272 39.80 1.89 -3.59
N THR A 273 39.19 1.12 -2.70
CA THR A 273 37.87 1.29 -2.06
C THR A 273 37.70 2.57 -1.20
N ALA A 274 38.66 3.50 -1.24
CA ALA A 274 38.70 4.70 -0.41
C ALA A 274 37.73 5.81 -0.87
N THR A 275 37.30 5.82 -2.13
CA THR A 275 36.49 6.91 -2.71
C THR A 275 34.98 6.72 -2.62
N LEU A 276 34.47 5.56 -2.18
CA LEU A 276 33.03 5.25 -2.17
C LEU A 276 32.16 6.21 -1.33
N PHE A 277 32.73 6.90 -0.35
CA PHE A 277 32.02 7.79 0.58
C PHE A 277 32.56 9.23 0.63
N ASN A 278 33.55 9.56 -0.20
CA ASN A 278 34.13 10.91 -0.31
C ASN A 278 33.80 11.60 -1.66
N VAL A 279 32.93 11.00 -2.48
CA VAL A 279 32.38 11.68 -3.65
C VAL A 279 31.30 12.63 -3.13
N PRO A 280 31.45 13.97 -3.26
CA PRO A 280 30.33 14.87 -3.02
C PRO A 280 29.17 14.42 -3.90
N LEU A 281 27.95 14.39 -3.35
CA LEU A 281 26.75 14.07 -4.11
C LEU A 281 26.85 14.76 -5.49
N PRO A 282 26.62 14.05 -6.60
CA PRO A 282 26.61 14.71 -7.90
C PRO A 282 25.69 15.92 -7.76
N LYS A 283 26.20 17.12 -8.05
CA LYS A 283 25.32 18.26 -8.28
C LYS A 283 24.39 17.79 -9.37
N ILE A 284 23.14 17.52 -9.00
CA ILE A 284 22.09 17.23 -9.96
C ILE A 284 21.93 18.55 -10.70
N SER A 285 22.67 18.75 -11.80
CA SER A 285 22.28 19.76 -12.75
C SER A 285 20.98 19.24 -13.33
N SER A 286 19.88 19.88 -12.96
CA SER A 286 18.61 19.75 -13.64
C SER A 286 18.83 20.10 -15.11
N THR A 287 19.18 19.11 -15.92
CA THR A 287 18.86 19.17 -17.34
C THR A 287 17.39 18.82 -17.42
N PHE A 288 16.60 19.88 -17.41
CA PHE A 288 15.17 19.90 -17.65
C PHE A 288 14.83 19.05 -18.87
N PHE A 289 13.87 18.12 -18.71
CA PHE A 289 12.94 17.82 -19.78
C PHE A 289 11.80 18.85 -19.63
N ASP A 290 11.97 20.01 -20.26
CA ASP A 290 10.85 20.92 -20.47
C ASP A 290 9.91 20.29 -21.50
N GLY A 291 8.77 19.81 -20.99
CA GLY A 291 7.65 19.36 -21.80
C GLY A 291 6.92 20.55 -22.41
N HIS A 292 7.41 21.05 -23.54
CA HIS A 292 6.57 21.79 -24.49
C HIS A 292 6.70 21.16 -25.89
N SER A 293 5.58 20.56 -26.31
CA SER A 293 5.11 20.46 -27.70
C SER A 293 6.14 20.11 -28.77
N LEU A 294 6.13 18.88 -29.28
CA LEU A 294 5.86 18.59 -30.70
C LEU A 294 6.12 17.12 -31.07
N ASP A 295 5.24 16.69 -31.96
CA ASP A 295 5.54 15.92 -33.16
C ASP A 295 5.50 14.39 -33.22
N SER A 296 4.74 13.99 -34.23
CA SER A 296 4.37 12.67 -34.73
C SER A 296 5.53 11.79 -35.23
N GLY A 297 6.78 12.12 -34.94
CA GLY A 297 7.97 11.43 -35.47
C GLY A 297 8.47 10.24 -34.63
N ILE A 298 8.16 10.19 -33.33
CA ILE A 298 8.74 9.18 -32.41
C ILE A 298 7.97 7.85 -32.43
N SER A 299 6.70 7.86 -32.88
CA SER A 299 5.84 6.67 -32.93
C SER A 299 6.35 5.59 -33.90
N HIS A 300 7.09 5.97 -34.95
CA HIS A 300 7.61 5.00 -35.93
C HIS A 300 8.90 4.29 -35.51
N ARG A 301 9.70 4.85 -34.59
CA ARG A 301 10.95 4.23 -34.13
C ARG A 301 10.75 3.22 -33.00
N LEU A 302 9.77 3.45 -32.11
CA LEU A 302 9.44 2.52 -31.02
C LEU A 302 8.69 1.26 -31.49
N ARG A 303 8.01 1.30 -32.66
CA ARG A 303 7.45 0.07 -33.28
C ARG A 303 8.52 -0.83 -33.89
N ALA A 304 9.60 -0.26 -34.44
CA ALA A 304 10.64 -1.03 -35.12
C ALA A 304 11.58 -1.79 -34.15
N GLU A 305 11.75 -1.33 -32.91
CA GLU A 305 12.57 -2.03 -31.90
C GLU A 305 11.79 -3.09 -31.11
N ILE A 306 10.46 -2.99 -31.06
CA ILE A 306 9.61 -4.01 -30.41
C ILE A 306 9.47 -5.26 -31.31
N ASP A 307 9.45 -5.10 -32.63
CA ASP A 307 9.35 -6.21 -33.59
C ASP A 307 10.66 -7.03 -33.76
N GLN A 308 11.80 -6.58 -33.23
CA GLN A 308 13.09 -7.28 -33.35
C GLN A 308 13.45 -8.20 -32.17
N SER A 309 12.57 -8.35 -31.17
CA SER A 309 12.88 -9.09 -29.92
C SER A 309 12.14 -10.42 -29.73
N TRP A 310 11.45 -10.94 -30.76
CA TRP A 310 10.90 -12.31 -30.75
C TRP A 310 11.67 -13.25 -31.69
N PRO A 311 12.20 -14.39 -31.20
CA PRO A 311 12.80 -15.38 -32.08
C PRO A 311 11.71 -16.16 -32.84
N ASP A 312 11.95 -16.24 -34.14
CA ASP A 312 11.25 -16.95 -35.19
C ASP A 312 10.89 -18.40 -34.80
N ARG A 313 9.61 -18.76 -34.89
CA ARG A 313 9.17 -20.16 -34.92
C ARG A 313 9.20 -20.63 -36.37
N SER A 314 10.27 -21.32 -36.74
CA SER A 314 10.33 -22.07 -37.99
C SER A 314 9.27 -23.18 -37.99
N VAL A 315 8.26 -23.00 -38.84
CA VAL A 315 7.28 -24.02 -39.20
C VAL A 315 7.94 -24.98 -40.20
N GLY A 316 8.15 -26.21 -39.76
CA GLY A 316 8.40 -27.33 -40.67
C GLY A 316 7.12 -27.66 -41.43
N LYS A 317 7.20 -27.62 -42.77
CA LYS A 317 6.20 -28.19 -43.68
C LYS A 317 6.33 -29.72 -43.67
N ILE A 318 5.28 -30.43 -43.25
CA ILE A 318 4.63 -31.54 -43.98
C ILE A 318 3.14 -31.44 -43.65
#